data_AF-A0A8S9YXQ5-F1
#
_entry.id   AF-A0A8S9YXQ5-F1
#
_cell.length_a   1.000
_cell.length_b   1.000
_cell.length_c   1.000
_cell.angle_alpha   90.00
_cell.angle_beta   90.00
_cell.angle_gamma   90.00
#
_symmetry.space_group_name_H-M   'P 1'
#
loop_
_entity.id
_entity.type
_entity.pdbx_description
1 polymer ?
#
loop_
_entity_poly.entity_id
_entity_poly.type
_entity_poly.pdbx_seq_one_letter_code
_entity_poly.pdbx_strand_id
1 'polypeptide(L)'
;MHKMANFPDMYSLHSWIGIVVVVLFAIQWLAGLIAFLVPQMPQRNRACYLPVHVSFGGLLYLLIIGTCVSGITQKNIFSKAYSSFLPREMIGNALGVCIVLFGAIVFYLISHPAYRRVEVVSPERRALNE
;
A
#
# COMPACT_ATOMS: atom_id res chain seq x y z
N MET A 1 11.85 7.48 21.45
CA MET A 1 11.64 6.16 22.09
C MET A 1 12.81 5.20 21.84
N HIS A 2 13.31 4.99 20.60
CA HIS A 2 14.51 4.15 20.33
C HIS A 2 15.78 4.63 21.04
N LYS A 3 16.13 5.92 20.89
CA LYS A 3 17.29 6.54 21.56
C LYS A 3 17.23 6.55 23.09
N MET A 4 16.04 6.39 23.68
CA MET A 4 15.86 6.37 25.13
C MET A 4 15.99 4.95 25.72
N ALA A 5 16.02 3.92 24.86
CA ALA A 5 16.02 2.51 25.28
C ALA A 5 17.20 1.70 24.71
N ASN A 6 18.21 2.36 24.11
CA ASN A 6 19.42 1.73 23.53
C ASN A 6 19.16 0.60 22.51
N PHE A 7 18.01 0.61 21.83
CA PHE A 7 17.78 -0.34 20.73
C PHE A 7 18.48 0.15 19.47
N PRO A 8 19.23 -0.71 18.76
CA PRO A 8 19.78 -0.35 17.46
C PRO A 8 18.65 0.01 16.50
N ASP A 9 18.87 1.04 15.68
CA ASP A 9 17.92 1.39 14.62
C ASP A 9 18.09 0.39 13.45
N MET A 10 17.03 0.19 12.66
CA MET A 10 17.09 -0.59 11.40
C MET A 10 17.62 -2.02 11.53
N TYR A 11 17.39 -2.73 12.63
CA TYR A 11 17.86 -4.13 12.79
C TYR A 11 16.80 -5.19 12.46
N SER A 12 15.53 -4.79 12.38
CA SER A 12 14.41 -5.72 12.19
C SER A 12 14.00 -5.82 10.72
N LEU A 13 13.48 -6.98 10.31
CA LEU A 13 12.91 -7.15 8.96
C LEU A 13 11.77 -6.17 8.70
N HIS A 14 10.92 -5.92 9.71
CA HIS A 14 9.87 -4.89 9.67
C HIS A 14 10.46 -3.52 9.28
N SER A 15 11.55 -3.10 9.92
CA SER A 15 12.18 -1.81 9.61
C SER A 15 12.79 -1.76 8.19
N TRP A 16 13.41 -2.84 7.72
CA TRP A 16 13.99 -2.90 6.37
C TRP A 16 12.92 -2.84 5.28
N ILE A 17 11.88 -3.66 5.41
CA ILE A 17 10.76 -3.63 4.46
C ILE A 17 10.03 -2.29 4.56
N GLY A 18 9.82 -1.79 5.78
CA GLY A 18 9.12 -0.53 6.02
C GLY A 18 9.78 0.67 5.35
N ILE A 19 11.10 0.83 5.47
CA ILE A 19 11.78 1.96 4.79
C ILE A 19 11.72 1.84 3.27
N VAL A 20 11.91 0.62 2.74
CA VAL A 20 11.81 0.36 1.30
C VAL A 20 10.41 0.71 0.79
N VAL A 21 9.36 0.28 1.49
CA VAL A 21 7.97 0.57 1.16
C VAL A 21 7.68 2.08 1.19
N VAL A 22 8.16 2.81 2.20
CA VAL A 22 7.98 4.27 2.30
C VAL A 22 8.63 5.00 1.12
N VAL A 23 9.87 4.64 0.77
CA VAL A 23 10.60 5.24 -0.35
C VAL A 23 9.90 4.94 -1.68
N LEU A 24 9.54 3.68 -1.91
CA LEU A 24 8.86 3.26 -3.14
C LEU A 24 7.47 3.89 -3.26
N PHE A 25 6.74 4.04 -2.16
CA PHE A 25 5.46 4.76 -2.14
C PHE A 25 5.63 6.22 -2.53
N ALA A 26 6.64 6.91 -2.00
CA ALA A 26 6.91 8.31 -2.35
C ALA A 26 7.22 8.48 -3.85
N ILE A 27 8.04 7.57 -4.41
CA ILE A 27 8.35 7.55 -5.85
C ILE A 27 7.07 7.31 -6.66
N GLN A 28 6.30 6.29 -6.30
CA GLN A 28 5.04 5.94 -6.96
C GLN A 28 4.03 7.09 -6.93
N TRP A 29 3.94 7.78 -5.79
CA TRP A 29 3.04 8.93 -5.60
C TRP A 29 3.46 10.11 -6.48
N LEU A 30 4.75 10.48 -6.49
CA LEU A 30 5.27 11.56 -7.32
C LEU A 30 5.13 11.24 -8.81
N ALA A 31 5.49 10.02 -9.23
CA ALA A 31 5.36 9.59 -10.62
C ALA A 31 3.89 9.57 -11.07
N GLY A 32 2.97 9.09 -10.22
CA GLY A 32 1.53 9.14 -10.47
C GLY A 32 1.00 10.56 -10.60
N LEU A 33 1.44 11.47 -9.72
CA LEU A 33 1.06 12.88 -9.78
C LEU A 33 1.52 13.51 -11.11
N ILE A 34 2.78 13.31 -11.49
CA ILE A 34 3.33 13.84 -12.74
C ILE A 34 2.61 13.25 -13.95
N ALA A 35 2.40 11.93 -13.98
CA ALA A 35 1.82 11.27 -15.15
C ALA A 35 0.33 11.59 -15.34
N PHE A 36 -0.46 11.63 -14.25
CA PHE A 36 -1.92 11.65 -14.36
C PHE A 36 -2.55 12.99 -13.97
N LEU A 37 -1.91 13.82 -13.15
CA LEU A 37 -2.47 15.12 -12.73
C LEU A 37 -1.95 16.29 -13.56
N VAL A 38 -0.71 16.24 -14.06
CA VAL A 38 -0.12 17.32 -14.86
C VAL A 38 -0.72 17.32 -16.28
N PRO A 39 -1.34 18.42 -16.76
CA PRO A 39 -2.00 18.45 -18.07
C PRO A 39 -1.07 18.20 -19.27
N GLN A 40 0.18 18.63 -19.17
CA GLN A 40 1.15 18.61 -20.27
C GLN A 40 1.68 17.21 -20.62
N MET A 41 1.38 16.18 -19.81
CA MET A 41 1.86 14.83 -20.08
C MET A 41 1.16 14.20 -21.30
N PRO A 42 1.88 13.73 -22.34
CA PRO A 42 1.30 13.10 -23.53
C PRO A 42 0.51 11.83 -23.20
N GLN A 43 -0.61 11.62 -23.89
CA GLN A 43 -1.49 10.46 -23.66
C GLN A 43 -0.79 9.12 -23.88
N ARG A 44 0.15 9.03 -24.83
CA ARG A 44 0.94 7.82 -25.07
C ARG A 44 1.75 7.41 -23.82
N ASN A 45 2.35 8.38 -23.13
CA ASN A 45 3.14 8.11 -21.93
C ASN A 45 2.24 7.69 -20.76
N ARG A 46 1.07 8.33 -20.61
CA ARG A 46 0.07 7.95 -19.62
C ARG A 46 -0.41 6.51 -19.84
N ALA A 47 -0.75 6.15 -21.06
CA ALA A 47 -1.22 4.82 -21.42
C ALA A 47 -0.15 3.74 -21.18
N CYS A 48 1.12 4.05 -21.48
CA CYS A 48 2.24 3.14 -21.22
C CYS A 48 2.53 2.96 -19.72
N TYR A 49 2.45 4.04 -18.94
CA TYR A 49 2.76 4.02 -17.51
C TYR A 49 1.62 3.48 -16.63
N LEU A 50 0.36 3.66 -17.03
CA LEU A 50 -0.82 3.21 -16.30
C LEU A 50 -0.76 1.74 -15.81
N PRO A 51 -0.43 0.73 -16.63
CA PRO A 51 -0.37 -0.66 -16.15
C PRO A 51 0.71 -0.86 -15.09
N VAL A 52 1.86 -0.18 -15.21
CA VAL A 52 2.93 -0.19 -14.20
C VAL A 52 2.43 0.45 -12.91
N HIS A 53 1.82 1.64 -13.01
CA HIS A 53 1.29 2.36 -11.86
C HIS A 53 0.24 1.52 -11.09
N VAL A 54 -0.73 0.93 -11.77
CA VAL A 54 -1.78 0.13 -11.13
C VAL A 54 -1.19 -1.13 -10.49
N SER A 55 -0.37 -1.89 -11.22
CA SER A 55 0.17 -3.17 -10.73
C SER A 55 1.14 -2.96 -9.56
N PHE A 56 2.03 -1.98 -9.67
CA PHE A 56 2.98 -1.64 -8.62
C PHE A 56 2.31 -1.04 -7.39
N GLY A 57 1.26 -0.23 -7.58
CA GLY A 57 0.42 0.27 -6.48
C GLY A 57 -0.24 -0.86 -5.70
N GLY A 58 -0.77 -1.88 -6.39
CA GLY A 58 -1.32 -3.08 -5.75
C GLY A 58 -0.27 -3.87 -4.96
N LEU A 59 0.93 -4.06 -5.53
CA LEU A 59 2.05 -4.71 -4.83
C LEU A 59 2.47 -3.95 -3.57
N LEU A 60 2.64 -2.62 -3.66
CA LEU A 60 2.98 -1.78 -2.51
C LEU A 60 1.92 -1.87 -1.41
N TYR A 61 0.64 -1.89 -1.78
CA TYR A 61 -0.44 -2.04 -0.82
C TYR A 61 -0.32 -3.33 0.00
N LEU A 62 -0.03 -4.47 -0.65
CA LEU A 62 0.20 -5.75 0.03
C LEU A 62 1.45 -5.71 0.93
N LEU A 63 2.53 -5.06 0.49
CA LEU A 63 3.74 -4.90 1.30
C LEU A 63 3.51 -4.01 2.52
N ILE A 64 2.68 -2.96 2.41
CA ILE A 64 2.28 -2.12 3.55
C ILE A 64 1.54 -2.97 4.59
N ILE A 65 0.58 -3.79 4.16
CA ILE A 65 -0.15 -4.71 5.06
C ILE A 65 0.82 -5.64 5.80
N GLY A 66 1.75 -6.28 5.08
CA GLY A 66 2.78 -7.14 5.68
C GLY A 66 3.69 -6.38 6.67
N THR A 67 4.02 -5.13 6.34
CA THR A 67 4.81 -4.25 7.23
C THR A 67 4.02 -3.92 8.51
N CYS A 68 2.73 -3.61 8.41
CA CYS A 68 1.88 -3.38 9.59
C CYS A 68 1.78 -4.62 10.48
N VAL A 69 1.50 -5.79 9.89
CA VAL A 69 1.36 -7.06 10.63
C VAL A 69 2.67 -7.45 11.33
N SER A 70 3.81 -7.32 10.63
CA SER A 70 5.13 -7.60 11.23
C SER A 70 5.47 -6.61 12.34
N GLY A 71 5.12 -5.33 12.22
CA GLY A 71 5.32 -4.31 13.25
C GLY A 71 4.49 -4.56 14.50
N ILE A 72 3.22 -4.94 14.35
CA ILE A 72 2.34 -5.36 15.46
C ILE A 72 2.93 -6.58 16.16
N THR A 73 3.32 -7.60 15.38
CA THR A 73 3.90 -8.85 15.91
C THR A 73 5.18 -8.57 16.70
N GLN A 74 6.09 -7.77 16.14
CA GLN A 74 7.31 -7.36 16.79
C GLN A 74 7.03 -6.62 18.11
N LYS A 75 6.05 -5.71 18.11
CA LYS A 75 5.68 -4.96 19.32
C LYS A 75 5.10 -5.87 20.41
N ASN A 76 4.28 -6.84 20.03
CA ASN A 76 3.72 -7.83 20.95
C ASN A 76 4.82 -8.72 21.55
N ILE A 77 5.75 -9.23 20.73
CA ILE A 77 6.88 -10.06 21.19
C ILE A 77 7.75 -9.30 22.20
N PHE A 78 7.98 -8.00 22.00
CA PHE A 78 8.77 -7.19 22.92
C PHE A 78 8.16 -7.01 24.31
N SER A 79 6.88 -7.35 24.51
CA SER A 79 6.29 -7.33 25.86
C SER A 79 6.84 -8.43 26.76
N LYS A 80 7.47 -9.48 26.21
CA LYS A 80 7.89 -10.72 26.89
C LYS A 80 6.75 -11.50 27.58
N ALA A 81 5.52 -11.00 27.56
CA ALA A 81 4.33 -11.62 28.12
C ALA A 81 3.31 -11.99 27.02
N TYR A 82 3.75 -12.05 25.76
CA TYR A 82 2.86 -12.27 24.63
C TYR A 82 2.10 -13.61 24.73
N SER A 83 2.76 -14.66 25.21
CA SER A 83 2.16 -15.98 25.46
C SER A 83 1.15 -16.00 26.62
N SER A 84 1.10 -14.94 27.44
CA SER A 84 0.17 -14.82 28.56
C SER A 84 -1.19 -14.25 28.15
N PHE A 85 -1.43 -14.01 26.85
CA PHE A 85 -2.70 -13.52 26.31
C PHE A 85 -3.25 -12.27 27.03
N LEU A 86 -2.36 -11.35 27.38
CA LEU A 86 -2.77 -10.10 28.01
C LEU A 86 -3.64 -9.26 27.05
N PRO A 87 -4.60 -8.48 27.56
CA PRO A 87 -5.56 -7.75 26.71
C PRO A 87 -4.91 -6.82 25.68
N ARG A 88 -3.77 -6.21 26.01
CA ARG A 88 -3.05 -5.30 25.12
C ARG A 88 -2.57 -6.00 23.85
N GLU A 89 -1.98 -7.17 23.98
CA GLU A 89 -1.43 -7.98 22.90
C GLU A 89 -2.56 -8.61 22.08
N MET A 90 -3.65 -9.03 22.74
CA MET A 90 -4.86 -9.50 22.07
C MET A 90 -5.50 -8.41 21.20
N ILE A 91 -5.56 -7.16 21.68
CA ILE A 91 -6.01 -6.01 20.87
C ILE A 91 -5.10 -5.81 19.66
N GLY A 92 -3.78 -5.96 19.83
CA GLY A 92 -2.81 -5.94 18.72
C GLY A 92 -3.13 -7.00 17.67
N ASN A 93 -3.37 -8.24 18.08
CA ASN A 93 -3.74 -9.33 17.16
C ASN A 93 -5.06 -9.07 16.45
N ALA A 94 -6.08 -8.61 17.18
CA ALA A 94 -7.37 -8.25 16.61
C ALA A 94 -7.22 -7.15 15.55
N LEU A 95 -6.41 -6.11 15.83
CA LEU A 95 -6.09 -5.06 14.86
C LEU A 95 -5.38 -5.63 13.62
N GLY A 96 -4.42 -6.54 13.81
CA GLY A 96 -3.73 -7.23 12.71
C GLY A 96 -4.71 -7.99 11.81
N VAL A 97 -5.65 -8.73 12.39
CA VAL A 97 -6.72 -9.43 11.65
C VAL A 97 -7.59 -8.43 10.89
N CYS A 98 -8.03 -7.34 11.53
CA CYS A 98 -8.82 -6.29 10.89
C CYS A 98 -8.08 -5.68 9.68
N ILE A 99 -6.78 -5.41 9.80
CA ILE A 99 -5.96 -4.87 8.71
C ILE A 99 -5.90 -5.86 7.53
N VAL A 100 -5.71 -7.15 7.79
CA VAL A 100 -5.68 -8.17 6.75
C VAL A 100 -7.03 -8.30 6.05
N LEU A 101 -8.13 -8.35 6.81
CA LEU A 101 -9.48 -8.44 6.24
C LEU A 101 -9.84 -7.22 5.40
N PHE A 102 -9.59 -6.01 5.94
CA PHE A 102 -9.77 -4.77 5.19
C PHE A 102 -8.91 -4.77 3.91
N GLY A 103 -7.65 -5.16 4.05
CA GLY A 103 -6.71 -5.32 2.94
C GLY A 103 -7.21 -6.23 1.83
N ALA A 104 -7.72 -7.41 2.20
CA ALA A 104 -8.26 -8.38 1.25
C ALA A 104 -9.49 -7.83 0.52
N ILE A 105 -10.39 -7.13 1.21
CA ILE A 105 -11.57 -6.51 0.60
C ILE A 105 -11.14 -5.45 -0.42
N VAL A 106 -10.24 -4.53 -0.03
CA VAL A 106 -9.76 -3.50 -0.96
C VAL A 106 -9.05 -4.13 -2.16
N PHE A 107 -8.18 -5.12 -1.94
CA PHE A 107 -7.49 -5.81 -3.02
C PHE A 107 -8.48 -6.48 -4.00
N TYR A 108 -9.50 -7.16 -3.47
CA TYR A 108 -10.56 -7.75 -4.29
C TYR A 108 -11.28 -6.71 -5.15
N LEU A 109 -11.64 -5.57 -4.56
CA LEU A 109 -12.35 -4.48 -5.25
C LEU A 109 -11.51 -3.89 -6.38
N ILE A 110 -10.21 -3.64 -6.17
CA ILE A 110 -9.34 -3.04 -7.19
C ILE A 110 -8.95 -4.03 -8.30
N SER A 111 -8.96 -5.34 -8.01
CA SER A 111 -8.63 -6.38 -8.98
C SER A 111 -9.82 -6.82 -9.83
N HIS A 112 -11.06 -6.54 -9.40
CA HIS A 112 -12.26 -6.93 -10.14
C HIS A 112 -12.53 -6.00 -11.33
N PRO A 113 -12.49 -6.50 -12.58
CA PRO A 113 -12.74 -5.68 -13.77
C PRO A 113 -14.12 -5.03 -13.78
N ALA A 114 -15.12 -5.69 -13.17
CA ALA A 114 -16.49 -5.21 -13.07
C ALA A 114 -16.62 -3.90 -12.26
N TYR A 115 -15.67 -3.58 -11.39
CA TYR A 115 -15.67 -2.35 -10.60
C TYR A 115 -14.75 -1.26 -11.18
N ARG A 116 -14.10 -1.53 -12.32
CA ARG A 116 -13.27 -0.53 -13.00
C ARG A 116 -14.17 0.58 -13.55
N ARG A 117 -13.75 1.83 -13.36
CA ARG A 117 -14.43 3.00 -13.93
C ARG A 117 -14.53 2.85 -15.45
N VAL A 118 -15.74 2.93 -15.99
CA VAL A 118 -16.00 3.00 -17.44
C VAL A 118 -15.68 4.41 -17.93
N GLU A 119 -14.85 4.52 -18.96
CA GLU A 119 -14.60 5.81 -19.60
C GLU A 119 -15.83 6.24 -20.41
N VAL A 120 -16.40 7.39 -20.06
CA VAL A 120 -17.42 8.03 -20.88
C VAL A 120 -16.72 8.67 -22.07
N VAL A 121 -16.79 8.01 -23.23
CA VAL A 121 -16.32 8.59 -24.50
C VAL A 121 -17.24 9.77 -24.83
N SER A 122 -16.68 10.98 -24.96
CA SER A 122 -17.47 12.15 -25.36
C SER A 122 -18.02 11.95 -26.78
N PRO A 123 -19.24 12.44 -27.08
CA PRO A 123 -19.84 12.31 -28.42
C PRO A 123 -18.89 12.78 -29.53
N GLU A 124 -18.16 13.86 -29.26
CA GLU A 124 -17.15 14.45 -30.16
C GLU A 124 -15.97 13.51 -30.44
N ARG A 125 -15.47 12.76 -29.43
CA ARG A 125 -14.41 11.76 -29.65
C ARG A 125 -14.92 10.51 -30.35
N ARG A 126 -16.20 10.20 -30.21
CA ARG A 126 -16.83 9.08 -30.90
C ARG A 126 -16.95 9.37 -32.40
N ALA A 127 -17.40 10.58 -32.74
CA ALA A 127 -17.51 11.06 -34.12
C ALA A 127 -16.17 11.22 -34.85
N LEU A 128 -15.05 11.41 -34.13
CA LEU A 128 -13.70 11.45 -34.73
C LEU A 128 -13.09 10.07 -35.00
N ASN A 129 -13.68 9.01 -34.44
CA ASN A 129 -13.19 7.63 -34.54
C ASN A 129 -14.10 6.73 -35.41
N GLU A 130 -15.20 7.28 -35.93
CA GLU A 130 -16.10 6.67 -36.94
C GLU A 130 -15.74 7.21 -38.33
#